data_AF-A0A533UXS8-F1
#
_entry.id   AF-A0A533UXS8-F1
#
_cell.length_a   1.000
_cell.length_b   1.000
_cell.length_c   1.000
_cell.angle_alpha   90.00
_cell.angle_beta   90.00
_cell.angle_gamma   90.00
#
_symmetry.space_group_name_H-M   'P 1'
#
loop_
_entity.id
_entity.type
_entity.pdbx_description
1 polymer ?
#
loop_
_entity_poly.entity_id
_entity_poly.type
_entity_poly.pdbx_seq_one_letter_code
_entity_poly.pdbx_strand_id
1 'polypeptide(L)'
;MQQEISLFLGVILFGLLHGVNPSHGWIVAVLYSIRKKRQIISSLISSGIIAGADFLSSIVVVLAFIFVTSFVKIPIPQSYL
;
A
#
# COMPACT_ATOMS: atom_id res chain seq x y z
N MET A 1 22.11 -7.56 12.88
CA MET A 1 21.30 -8.63 12.27
C MET A 1 19.90 -8.76 12.88
N GLN A 2 19.72 -9.03 14.18
CA GLN A 2 18.36 -9.12 14.78
C GLN A 2 17.55 -7.83 14.67
N GLN A 3 18.17 -6.67 14.93
CA GLN A 3 17.51 -5.36 14.80
C GLN A 3 17.07 -5.05 13.37
N GLU A 4 17.85 -5.43 12.36
CA GLU A 4 17.50 -5.21 10.96
C GLU A 4 16.29 -6.05 10.54
N ILE A 5 16.23 -7.31 10.97
CA ILE A 5 15.09 -8.20 10.71
C ILE A 5 13.82 -7.64 11.36
N SER A 6 13.90 -7.17 12.60
CA SER A 6 12.76 -6.52 13.27
C SER A 6 12.32 -5.24 12.56
N LEU A 7 13.27 -4.45 12.04
CA LEU A 7 12.97 -3.24 11.28
C LEU A 7 12.25 -3.58 9.96
N PHE A 8 12.76 -4.54 9.19
CA PHE A 8 12.13 -4.98 7.95
C PHE A 8 10.73 -5.55 8.19
N LEU A 9 10.56 -6.39 9.22
CA LEU A 9 9.24 -6.89 9.60
C LEU A 9 8.29 -5.75 9.98
N GLY A 10 8.77 -4.75 10.73
CA GLY A 10 7.99 -3.57 11.08
C GLY A 10 7.54 -2.78 9.84
N VAL A 11 8.44 -2.55 8.89
CA VAL A 11 8.13 -1.85 7.63
C VAL A 11 7.15 -2.64 6.77
N ILE A 12 7.33 -3.96 6.63
CA ILE A 12 6.42 -4.82 5.89
C ILE A 12 5.03 -4.81 6.53
N LEU A 13 4.95 -4.99 7.85
CA LEU A 13 3.68 -5.01 8.56
C LEU A 13 2.98 -3.66 8.48
N PHE A 14 3.72 -2.56 8.64
CA PHE A 14 3.17 -1.21 8.50
C PHE A 14 2.64 -0.96 7.07
N GLY A 15 3.39 -1.35 6.04
CA GLY A 15 2.94 -1.24 4.65
C GLY A 15 1.68 -2.05 4.36
N LEU A 16 1.61 -3.29 4.86
CA LEU A 16 0.42 -4.13 4.74
C LEU A 16 -0.80 -3.52 5.46
N LEU A 17 -0.62 -3.01 6.68
CA LEU A 17 -1.68 -2.32 7.42
C LEU A 17 -2.12 -1.02 6.73
N HIS A 18 -1.18 -0.28 6.15
CA HIS A 18 -1.47 0.96 5.42
C HIS A 18 -2.36 0.71 4.19
N GLY A 19 -2.08 -0.33 3.40
CA GLY A 19 -2.91 -0.67 2.24
C GLY A 19 -4.31 -1.19 2.60
N VAL A 20 -4.52 -1.64 3.84
CA VAL A 20 -5.85 -2.03 4.36
C VAL A 20 -6.58 -0.83 4.96
N ASN A 21 -5.89 0.28 5.23
CA ASN A 21 -6.49 1.43 5.88
C ASN A 21 -7.65 1.99 5.03
N PRO A 22 -8.87 2.09 5.58
CA PRO A 22 -10.04 2.48 4.81
C PRO A 22 -9.97 3.96 4.45
N SER A 23 -9.41 4.24 3.28
CA SER A 23 -9.44 5.56 2.65
C SER A 23 -10.72 5.74 1.83
N HIS A 24 -10.79 6.83 1.05
CA HIS A 24 -11.97 7.20 0.27
C HIS A 24 -12.51 6.09 -0.66
N GLY A 25 -11.65 5.19 -1.15
CA GLY A 25 -12.05 4.10 -2.03
C GLY A 25 -13.02 3.10 -1.39
N TRP A 26 -12.89 2.86 -0.07
CA TRP A 26 -13.72 1.88 0.63
C TRP A 26 -15.20 2.30 0.70
N ILE A 27 -15.47 3.60 0.80
CA ILE A 27 -16.84 4.14 0.77
C ILE A 27 -17.48 3.84 -0.59
N VAL A 28 -16.72 3.93 -1.68
CA VAL A 28 -17.19 3.60 -3.04
C VAL A 28 -17.55 2.11 -3.14
N ALA A 29 -16.69 1.22 -2.63
CA ALA A 29 -16.97 -0.22 -2.58
C ALA A 29 -18.24 -0.56 -1.78
N VAL A 30 -18.43 0.09 -0.62
CA VAL A 30 -19.63 -0.07 0.22
C VAL A 30 -20.88 0.45 -0.49
N LEU A 31 -20.86 1.67 -1.03
CA LEU A 31 -22.00 2.25 -1.75
C LEU A 31 -22.38 1.43 -2.99
N TYR A 32 -21.39 0.90 -3.70
CA TYR A 32 -21.60 0.00 -4.83
C TYR A 32 -22.27 -1.31 -4.41
N SER A 33 -21.77 -1.93 -3.34
CA SER A 33 -22.21 -3.24 -2.88
C SER A 33 -23.60 -3.23 -2.24
N ILE A 34 -23.98 -2.17 -1.52
CA ILE A 34 -25.32 -2.02 -0.92
C ILE A 34 -26.44 -2.09 -1.97
N ARG A 35 -26.17 -1.59 -3.18
CA ARG A 35 -27.13 -1.59 -4.31
C ARG A 35 -27.24 -2.94 -5.03
N LYS A 36 -26.47 -3.95 -4.65
CA LYS A 36 -26.46 -5.28 -5.30
C LYS A 36 -27.22 -6.31 -4.49
N LYS A 37 -27.88 -7.25 -5.18
CA LYS A 37 -28.60 -8.38 -4.57
C LYS A 37 -27.69 -9.27 -3.70
N ARG A 38 -26.39 -9.37 -4.03
CA ARG A 38 -25.39 -10.13 -3.28
C ARG A 38 -24.36 -9.17 -2.66
N GLN A 39 -24.77 -8.46 -1.61
CA GLN A 39 -24.01 -7.38 -0.99
C GLN A 39 -22.62 -7.82 -0.50
N ILE A 40 -22.53 -8.96 0.19
CA ILE A 40 -21.26 -9.47 0.73
C ILE A 40 -20.25 -9.76 -0.38
N ILE A 41 -20.66 -10.52 -1.42
CA ILE A 41 -19.79 -10.88 -2.54
C ILE A 41 -19.37 -9.62 -3.31
N SER A 42 -20.33 -8.72 -3.57
CA SER A 42 -20.03 -7.47 -4.26
C SER A 42 -19.07 -6.59 -3.46
N SER A 43 -19.20 -6.56 -2.12
CA SER A 43 -18.31 -5.83 -1.23
C SER A 43 -16.91 -6.42 -1.26
N LEU A 44 -16.77 -7.74 -1.09
CA LEU A 44 -15.47 -8.43 -1.17
C LEU A 44 -14.76 -8.19 -2.50
N ILE A 45 -15.47 -8.30 -3.64
CA ILE A 45 -14.87 -8.06 -4.96
C ILE A 45 -14.46 -6.59 -5.11
N SER A 46 -15.36 -5.65 -4.81
CA SER A 46 -15.07 -4.22 -4.99
C SER A 46 -13.95 -3.72 -4.06
N SER A 47 -13.97 -4.09 -2.79
CA SER A 47 -12.89 -3.79 -1.85
C SER A 47 -11.59 -4.48 -2.25
N GLY A 48 -11.64 -5.72 -2.74
CA GLY A 48 -10.47 -6.44 -3.24
C GLY A 48 -9.82 -5.76 -4.44
N ILE A 49 -10.62 -5.25 -5.38
CA ILE A 49 -10.12 -4.47 -6.53
C ILE A 49 -9.44 -3.19 -6.05
N ILE A 50 -10.08 -2.45 -5.13
CA ILE A 50 -9.53 -1.19 -4.62
C ILE A 50 -8.24 -1.41 -3.84
N ALA A 51 -8.23 -2.37 -2.90
CA ALA A 51 -7.03 -2.73 -2.15
C ALA A 51 -5.91 -3.23 -3.07
N GLY A 52 -6.24 -4.03 -4.09
CA GLY A 52 -5.27 -4.51 -5.07
C GLY A 52 -4.65 -3.39 -5.91
N ALA A 53 -5.47 -2.44 -6.36
CA ALA A 53 -5.00 -1.28 -7.12
C ALA A 53 -4.09 -0.37 -6.27
N ASP A 54 -4.45 -0.13 -5.01
CA ASP A 54 -3.66 0.67 -4.07
C ASP A 54 -2.30 0.02 -3.75
N PHE A 55 -2.31 -1.30 -3.51
CA PHE A 55 -1.10 -2.09 -3.32
C PHE A 55 -0.18 -2.05 -4.56
N LEU A 56 -0.75 -2.23 -5.76
CA LEU A 56 0.01 -2.18 -7.00
C LEU A 56 0.63 -0.79 -7.24
N SER A 57 -0.13 0.29 -6.98
CA SER A 57 0.38 1.66 -7.05
C SER A 57 1.60 1.85 -6.14
N SER A 58 1.54 1.33 -4.91
CA SER A 58 2.67 1.40 -3.97
C SER A 58 3.92 0.66 -4.49
N ILE A 59 3.77 -0.51 -5.09
CA ILE A 59 4.88 -1.24 -5.73
C ILE A 59 5.49 -0.39 -6.86
N VAL A 60 4.66 0.22 -7.70
CA VAL A 60 5.14 1.07 -8.81
C VAL A 60 5.97 2.24 -8.29
N VAL A 61 5.55 2.89 -7.20
CA VAL A 61 6.31 3.97 -6.56
C VAL A 61 7.67 3.48 -6.05
N VAL A 62 7.72 2.30 -5.42
CA VAL A 62 8.98 1.69 -4.97
C VAL A 62 9.91 1.38 -6.15
N LEU A 63 9.38 0.79 -7.22
CA LEU A 63 10.16 0.51 -8.43
C LEU A 63 10.68 1.80 -9.08
N ALA A 64 9.87 2.85 -9.14
CA ALA A 64 10.29 4.15 -9.63
C ALA A 64 11.41 4.76 -8.77
N PHE A 65 11.29 4.67 -7.44
CA PHE A 65 12.34 5.13 -6.51
C PHE A 65 13.66 4.38 -6.73
N ILE A 66 13.62 3.05 -6.84
CA ILE A 66 14.83 2.24 -7.10
C ILE A 66 15.42 2.59 -8.46
N PHE A 67 14.58 2.74 -9.49
CA PHE A 67 15.02 3.12 -10.83
C PHE A 67 15.75 4.47 -10.81
N VAL A 68 15.16 5.50 -10.20
CA VAL A 68 15.76 6.84 -10.14
C VAL A 68 17.06 6.83 -9.32
N THR A 69 17.08 6.18 -8.17
CA THR A 69 18.26 6.14 -7.29
C THR A 69 19.42 5.30 -7.85
N SER A 70 19.17 4.43 -8.83
CA SER A 70 20.21 3.76 -9.62
C SER A 70 21.04 4.74 -10.45
N PHE A 71 20.43 5.83 -10.94
CA PHE A 71 21.11 6.85 -11.75
C PHE A 71 21.52 8.08 -10.95
N VAL A 72 20.80 8.40 -9.88
CA VAL A 72 21.01 9.61 -9.07
C VAL A 72 21.37 9.23 -7.64
N LYS A 73 22.60 9.53 -7.22
CA LYS A 73 22.99 9.45 -5.80
C LYS A 73 22.41 10.66 -5.08
N ILE A 74 21.40 10.43 -4.25
CA ILE A 74 20.82 11.44 -3.38
C ILE A 74 21.75 11.58 -2.15
N PRO A 75 22.48 12.70 -1.98
CA PRO A 75 23.30 12.89 -0.79
C PRO A 75 22.41 13.05 0.43
N ILE A 76 22.57 12.15 1.42
CA ILE A 76 21.88 12.26 2.71
C ILE A 76 22.66 13.27 3.55
N PRO A 77 22.05 14.38 4.01
CA PRO A 77 22.75 15.35 4.84
C PRO A 77 23.17 14.69 6.16
N GLN A 78 24.42 14.92 6.58
CA GLN A 78 24.98 14.32 7.81
C GLN A 78 24.22 14.66 9.08
N SER A 79 23.37 15.69 9.08
CA SER A 79 22.51 16.06 10.20
C SER A 79 21.37 15.08 10.49
N TYR A 80 21.11 14.11 9.59
CA TYR A 80 20.05 13.10 9.73
C TYR A 80 20.58 11.70 10.09
N LEU A 81 21.89 11.54 10.23
CA LEU A 81 22.58 10.33 10.69
C LEU A 81 23.03 10.50 12.14
#